data_AF-A0A431U091-F1
#
_entry.id   AF-A0A431U091-F1
#
_cell.length_a   1.000
_cell.length_b   1.000
_cell.length_c   1.000
_cell.angle_alpha   90.00
_cell.angle_beta   90.00
_cell.angle_gamma   90.00
#
_symmetry.space_group_name_H-M   'P 1'
#
loop_
_entity.id
_entity.type
_entity.pdbx_description
1 polymer ?
#
loop_
_entity_poly.entity_id
_entity_poly.type
_entity_poly.pdbx_seq_one_letter_code
_entity_poly.pdbx_strand_id
1 'polypeptide(L)'
;MARGETCHYPAGRKFLTLQVVRLLLTSLKIFLLVFFLRVIVQRFVPLPRYDGPELLPEASRPAELLPEADFWRLIEASRHHGLTSYNGQLSTLSEELAGLDTLTLRRFDRTLAHLLRQSYDARLWQAAYAVNGGCSDDCFEYFRGWLMTQGRDKFYWTLRHPRLLLLTGRSEFAQGYEGLEHVAAAQYWRKAGRRMPAAESAPYQLKGPMFDERAALLRYPELWLLVW
;
A
#
# COMPACT_ATOMS: atom_id res chain seq x y z
N MET A 1 -61.05 -8.95 51.90
CA MET A 1 -60.84 -8.38 50.55
C MET A 1 -59.43 -7.79 50.50
N ALA A 2 -58.66 -8.17 49.48
CA ALA A 2 -57.20 -8.17 49.45
C ALA A 2 -56.55 -6.76 49.38
N ARG A 3 -55.36 -6.64 50.01
CA ARG A 3 -54.45 -5.49 49.92
C ARG A 3 -53.71 -5.53 48.59
N GLY A 4 -53.67 -4.39 47.89
CA GLY A 4 -52.93 -4.24 46.65
C GLY A 4 -51.44 -4.02 46.91
N GLU A 5 -50.61 -4.97 46.47
CA GLU A 5 -49.16 -4.79 46.37
C GLU A 5 -48.84 -4.17 45.01
N THR A 6 -48.21 -3.00 45.02
CA THR A 6 -47.65 -2.38 43.81
C THR A 6 -46.22 -2.88 43.63
N CYS A 7 -46.02 -3.74 42.64
CA CYS A 7 -44.68 -4.19 42.23
C CYS A 7 -43.88 -3.02 41.64
N HIS A 8 -42.87 -2.56 42.39
CA HIS A 8 -41.90 -1.57 41.91
C HIS A 8 -40.88 -2.27 40.99
N TYR A 9 -40.94 -1.99 39.70
CA TYR A 9 -39.95 -2.47 38.72
C TYR A 9 -38.62 -1.71 38.91
N PRO A 10 -37.45 -2.37 39.01
CA PRO A 10 -36.19 -1.69 39.32
C PRO A 10 -35.64 -0.94 38.12
N ALA A 11 -35.13 0.28 38.37
CA ALA A 11 -34.56 1.24 37.42
C ALA A 11 -33.24 0.79 36.73
N GLY A 12 -32.88 -0.49 36.77
CA GLY A 12 -31.59 -1.01 36.31
C GLY A 12 -31.41 -1.09 34.78
N ARG A 13 -32.50 -1.23 34.01
CA ARG A 13 -32.40 -1.32 32.52
C ARG A 13 -32.03 -0.01 31.83
N LYS A 14 -32.38 1.14 32.41
CA LYS A 14 -32.08 2.46 31.81
C LYS A 14 -30.63 2.90 32.04
N PHE A 15 -30.02 2.46 33.15
CA PHE A 15 -28.66 2.84 33.51
C PHE A 15 -27.61 2.08 32.68
N LEU A 16 -27.82 0.78 32.45
CA LEU A 16 -26.97 -0.04 31.59
C LEU A 16 -26.99 0.46 30.13
N THR A 17 -28.15 0.87 29.62
CA THR A 17 -28.29 1.39 28.26
C THR A 17 -27.59 2.74 28.07
N LEU A 18 -27.67 3.65 29.05
CA LEU A 18 -26.94 4.93 29.01
C LEU A 18 -25.41 4.75 29.05
N GLN A 19 -24.90 3.82 29.87
CA GLN A 19 -23.46 3.51 29.92
C GLN A 19 -22.97 2.90 28.61
N VAL A 20 -23.70 1.94 28.04
CA VAL A 20 -23.38 1.33 26.74
C VAL A 20 -23.40 2.38 25.63
N VAL A 21 -24.42 3.24 25.58
CA VAL A 21 -24.50 4.34 24.59
C VAL A 21 -23.31 5.30 24.75
N ARG A 22 -22.93 5.65 25.98
CA ARG A 22 -21.78 6.53 26.24
C ARG A 22 -20.45 5.89 25.81
N LEU A 23 -20.28 4.58 26.03
CA LEU A 23 -19.11 3.84 25.57
C LEU A 23 -19.06 3.81 24.03
N LEU A 24 -20.17 3.48 23.36
CA LEU A 24 -20.25 3.48 21.90
C LEU A 24 -19.94 4.85 21.29
N LEU A 25 -20.49 5.92 21.85
CA LEU A 25 -20.20 7.29 21.41
C LEU A 25 -18.73 7.68 21.63
N THR A 26 -18.11 7.20 22.71
CA THR A 26 -16.68 7.45 22.98
C THR A 26 -15.80 6.70 21.99
N SER A 27 -16.09 5.42 21.72
CA SER A 27 -15.40 4.63 20.71
C SER A 27 -15.53 5.25 19.32
N LEU A 28 -16.73 5.71 18.93
CA LEU A 28 -16.97 6.39 17.66
C LEU A 28 -16.17 7.70 17.56
N LYS A 29 -16.11 8.51 18.62
CA LYS A 29 -15.31 9.74 18.63
C LYS A 29 -13.82 9.46 18.46
N ILE A 30 -13.28 8.43 19.13
CA ILE A 30 -11.89 8.02 18.98
C ILE A 30 -11.62 7.57 17.54
N PHE A 31 -12.51 6.74 16.98
CA PHE A 31 -12.40 6.28 15.60
C PHE A 31 -12.41 7.45 14.60
N LEU A 32 -13.36 8.38 14.73
CA LEU A 32 -13.43 9.56 13.88
C LEU A 32 -12.22 10.48 14.03
N LEU A 33 -11.69 10.64 15.25
CA LEU A 33 -10.47 11.41 15.50
C LEU A 33 -9.26 10.78 14.78
N VAL A 34 -9.07 9.46 14.92
CA VAL A 34 -7.98 8.73 14.24
C VAL A 34 -8.13 8.81 12.73
N PHE A 35 -9.34 8.63 12.21
CA PHE A 35 -9.65 8.77 10.80
C PHE A 35 -9.32 10.18 10.28
N PHE A 36 -9.78 11.22 10.98
CA PHE A 36 -9.56 12.61 10.59
C PHE A 36 -8.09 13.00 10.69
N LEU A 37 -7.39 12.58 11.75
CA LEU A 37 -5.94 12.77 11.89
C LEU A 37 -5.21 12.13 10.71
N ARG A 38 -5.59 10.90 10.32
CA ARG A 38 -5.00 10.20 9.18
C ARG A 38 -5.25 10.94 7.86
N VAL A 39 -6.46 11.45 7.62
CA VAL A 39 -6.76 12.26 6.44
C VAL A 39 -5.94 13.55 6.41
N ILE A 40 -5.83 14.24 7.55
CA ILE A 40 -5.01 15.46 7.66
C ILE A 40 -3.54 15.14 7.39
N VAL A 41 -2.98 14.13 8.04
CA VAL A 41 -1.57 13.76 7.86
C VAL A 41 -1.31 13.35 6.41
N GLN A 42 -2.18 12.53 5.80
CA GLN A 42 -2.04 12.13 4.40
C GLN A 42 -2.07 13.30 3.42
N ARG A 43 -2.84 14.35 3.73
CA ARG A 43 -3.04 15.49 2.84
C ARG A 43 -2.05 16.63 3.07
N PHE A 44 -1.63 16.86 4.31
CA PHE A 44 -0.92 18.08 4.70
C PHE A 44 0.47 17.83 5.29
N VAL A 45 0.83 16.58 5.61
CA VAL A 45 2.15 16.25 6.16
C VAL A 45 2.87 15.34 5.16
N PRO A 46 3.56 15.90 4.15
CA PRO A 46 4.39 15.09 3.27
C PRO A 46 5.53 14.48 4.09
N LEU A 47 5.87 13.22 3.79
CA LEU A 47 7.10 12.64 4.32
C LEU A 47 8.30 13.45 3.82
N PRO A 48 9.36 13.61 4.63
CA PRO A 48 10.59 14.22 4.15
C PRO A 48 11.15 13.40 2.99
N ARG A 49 11.94 14.05 2.13
CA ARG A 49 12.67 13.37 1.07
C ARG A 49 13.52 12.25 1.68
N TYR A 50 13.48 11.06 1.11
CA TYR A 50 14.34 9.97 1.55
C TYR A 50 15.78 10.19 1.08
N ASP A 51 16.71 10.13 2.02
CA ASP A 51 18.15 10.38 1.89
C ASP A 51 19.02 9.14 2.19
N GLY A 52 18.39 7.99 2.47
CA GLY A 52 19.09 6.73 2.68
C GLY A 52 19.54 6.06 1.38
N PRO A 53 20.11 4.84 1.46
CA PRO A 53 20.55 4.11 0.28
C PRO A 53 19.39 3.73 -0.63
N GLU A 54 19.57 3.96 -1.92
CA GLU A 54 18.68 3.53 -3.00
C GLU A 54 18.88 2.04 -3.33
N LEU A 55 17.87 1.40 -3.90
CA LEU A 55 17.93 -0.02 -4.27
C LEU A 55 18.73 -0.24 -5.56
N LEU A 56 18.82 0.77 -6.42
CA LEU A 56 19.58 0.79 -7.66
C LEU A 56 20.42 2.08 -7.76
N PRO A 57 21.54 2.17 -7.03
CA PRO A 57 22.44 3.32 -7.11
C PRO A 57 23.03 3.47 -8.52
N GLU A 58 23.13 4.71 -9.01
CA GLU A 58 23.58 5.02 -10.38
C GLU A 58 24.95 4.41 -10.71
N ALA A 59 25.88 4.40 -9.75
CA ALA A 59 27.22 3.84 -9.93
C ALA A 59 27.24 2.33 -10.23
N SER A 60 26.20 1.61 -9.84
CA SER A 60 26.07 0.15 -9.98
C SER A 60 24.96 -0.26 -10.96
N ARG A 61 24.35 0.70 -11.64
CA ARG A 61 23.18 0.46 -12.48
C ARG A 61 23.56 -0.22 -13.81
N PRO A 62 22.96 -1.38 -14.15
CA PRO A 62 23.08 -1.94 -15.50
C PRO A 62 22.49 -0.99 -16.55
N ALA A 63 23.16 -0.84 -17.71
CA ALA A 63 22.75 0.07 -18.79
C ALA A 63 21.36 -0.23 -19.41
N GLU A 64 20.83 -1.40 -19.11
CA GLU A 64 19.52 -1.88 -19.54
C GLU A 64 18.38 -1.56 -18.57
N LEU A 65 18.69 -0.94 -17.43
CA LEU A 65 17.71 -0.37 -16.51
C LEU A 65 17.61 1.14 -16.76
N LEU A 66 16.42 1.67 -16.53
CA LEU A 66 16.17 3.10 -16.50
C LEU A 66 16.80 3.66 -15.20
N PRO A 67 17.41 4.85 -15.21
CA PRO A 67 17.81 5.52 -13.98
C PRO A 67 16.63 5.66 -13.02
N GLU A 68 16.85 5.46 -11.72
CA GLU A 68 15.77 5.57 -10.73
C GLU A 68 15.09 6.94 -10.78
N ALA A 69 15.86 8.02 -10.96
CA ALA A 69 15.31 9.37 -11.08
C ALA A 69 14.27 9.48 -12.20
N ASP A 70 14.53 8.85 -13.35
CA ASP A 70 13.61 8.83 -14.49
C ASP A 70 12.40 7.92 -14.26
N PHE A 71 12.63 6.75 -13.66
CA PHE A 71 11.55 5.84 -13.27
C PHE A 71 10.58 6.51 -12.31
N TRP A 72 11.10 7.10 -11.22
CA TRP A 72 10.29 7.79 -10.23
C TRP A 72 9.63 9.03 -10.82
N ARG A 73 10.27 9.74 -11.76
CA ARG A 73 9.62 10.86 -12.47
C ARG A 73 8.37 10.41 -13.23
N LEU A 74 8.40 9.26 -13.90
CA LEU A 74 7.23 8.71 -14.60
C LEU A 74 6.12 8.29 -13.63
N ILE A 75 6.50 7.64 -12.51
CA ILE A 75 5.54 7.31 -11.45
C ILE A 75 4.92 8.59 -10.87
N GLU A 76 5.71 9.61 -10.55
CA GLU A 76 5.21 10.89 -10.03
C GLU A 76 4.33 11.63 -11.05
N ALA A 77 4.67 11.60 -12.35
CA ALA A 77 3.83 12.20 -13.39
C ALA A 77 2.45 11.54 -13.48
N SER A 78 2.35 10.24 -13.21
CA SER A 78 1.05 9.55 -13.16
C SER A 78 0.19 9.90 -11.95
N ARG A 79 0.78 10.52 -10.91
CA ARG A 79 0.08 10.82 -9.65
C ARG A 79 -0.72 12.10 -9.79
N HIS A 80 -2.04 11.98 -9.69
CA HIS A 80 -2.90 13.13 -9.40
C HIS A 80 -3.04 13.32 -7.89
N HIS A 81 -2.77 14.53 -7.39
CA HIS A 81 -3.06 14.91 -6.00
C HIS A 81 -4.59 15.05 -5.80
N GLY A 82 -5.31 13.93 -5.79
CA GLY A 82 -6.78 13.86 -5.74
C GLY A 82 -7.32 12.47 -5.38
N LEU A 83 -8.63 12.25 -5.59
CA LEU A 83 -9.35 11.00 -5.30
C LEU A 83 -9.15 9.91 -6.37
N THR A 84 -8.09 9.96 -7.15
CA THR A 84 -7.88 9.00 -8.24
C THR A 84 -7.58 7.62 -7.64
N SER A 85 -8.33 6.61 -8.08
CA SER A 85 -8.10 5.22 -7.69
C SER A 85 -6.76 4.73 -8.24
N TYR A 86 -6.27 3.61 -7.69
CA TYR A 86 -5.08 2.95 -8.21
C TYR A 86 -5.16 2.68 -9.71
N ASN A 87 -6.28 2.13 -10.20
CA ASN A 87 -6.51 1.90 -11.64
C ASN A 87 -6.52 3.18 -12.47
N GLY A 88 -7.03 4.29 -11.92
CA GLY A 88 -6.97 5.58 -12.57
C GLY A 88 -5.53 6.07 -12.74
N GLN A 89 -4.71 5.93 -11.69
CA GLN A 89 -3.28 6.22 -11.78
C GLN A 89 -2.56 5.33 -12.80
N LEU A 90 -2.83 4.02 -12.82
CA LEU A 90 -2.24 3.12 -13.82
C LEU A 90 -2.62 3.51 -15.24
N SER A 91 -3.84 4.00 -15.46
CA SER A 91 -4.28 4.52 -16.75
C SER A 91 -3.47 5.75 -17.16
N THR A 92 -3.27 6.72 -16.26
CA THR A 92 -2.41 7.89 -16.51
C THR A 92 -0.96 7.48 -16.77
N LEU A 93 -0.41 6.54 -15.99
CA LEU A 93 0.94 6.00 -16.23
C LEU A 93 1.04 5.35 -17.63
N SER A 94 0.01 4.63 -18.05
CA SER A 94 -0.07 4.02 -19.38
C SER A 94 0.00 5.06 -20.49
N GLU A 95 -0.65 6.21 -20.31
CA GLU A 95 -0.61 7.34 -21.26
C GLU A 95 0.77 7.98 -21.31
N GLU A 96 1.40 8.23 -20.15
CA GLU A 96 2.79 8.74 -20.06
C GLU A 96 3.78 7.80 -20.78
N LEU A 97 3.63 6.48 -20.57
CA LEU A 97 4.48 5.47 -21.20
C LEU A 97 4.22 5.35 -22.71
N ALA A 98 3.01 5.64 -23.21
CA ALA A 98 2.69 5.58 -24.63
C ALA A 98 3.54 6.55 -25.48
N GLY A 99 4.04 7.63 -24.89
CA GLY A 99 4.95 8.58 -25.55
C GLY A 99 6.36 8.03 -25.78
N LEU A 100 6.80 7.02 -25.03
CA LEU A 100 8.18 6.56 -24.98
C LEU A 100 8.51 5.56 -26.09
N ASP A 101 9.79 5.47 -26.47
CA ASP A 101 10.25 4.46 -27.42
C ASP A 101 10.28 3.04 -26.81
N THR A 102 10.39 2.01 -27.66
CA THR A 102 10.34 0.60 -27.23
C THR A 102 11.52 0.18 -26.36
N LEU A 103 12.70 0.81 -26.50
CA LEU A 103 13.85 0.55 -25.64
C LEU A 103 13.61 1.13 -24.24
N THR A 104 13.08 2.34 -24.16
CA THR A 104 12.74 3.01 -22.90
C THR A 104 11.62 2.26 -22.16
N LEU A 105 10.60 1.77 -22.87
CA LEU A 105 9.55 0.91 -22.29
C LEU A 105 10.13 -0.36 -21.66
N ARG A 106 11.07 -1.03 -22.35
CA ARG A 106 11.77 -2.20 -21.80
C ARG A 106 12.63 -1.86 -20.59
N ARG A 107 13.31 -0.71 -20.61
CA ARG A 107 14.11 -0.23 -19.48
C ARG A 107 13.23 0.04 -18.26
N PHE A 108 12.07 0.66 -18.46
CA PHE A 108 11.09 0.89 -17.39
C PHE A 108 10.62 -0.44 -16.78
N ASP A 109 10.17 -1.38 -17.60
CA ASP A 109 9.71 -2.72 -17.18
C ASP A 109 10.77 -3.46 -16.35
N ARG A 110 12.02 -3.47 -16.83
CA ARG A 110 13.14 -4.10 -16.13
C ARG A 110 13.47 -3.41 -14.80
N THR A 111 13.33 -2.09 -14.75
CA THR A 111 13.59 -1.30 -13.53
C THR A 111 12.51 -1.58 -12.49
N LEU A 112 11.24 -1.63 -12.91
CA LEU A 112 10.12 -2.04 -12.06
C LEU A 112 10.37 -3.43 -11.47
N ALA A 113 10.65 -4.43 -12.32
CA ALA A 113 10.93 -5.79 -11.87
C ALA A 113 12.15 -5.86 -10.93
N HIS A 114 13.19 -5.07 -11.20
CA HIS A 114 14.36 -4.98 -10.31
C HIS A 114 13.98 -4.42 -8.93
N LEU A 115 13.29 -3.29 -8.87
CA LEU A 115 12.89 -2.65 -7.62
C LEU A 115 11.87 -3.51 -6.84
N LEU A 116 10.98 -4.23 -7.53
CA LEU A 116 10.08 -5.20 -6.90
C LEU A 116 10.88 -6.33 -6.26
N ARG A 117 11.84 -6.90 -6.98
CA ARG A 117 12.74 -7.93 -6.43
C ARG A 117 13.50 -7.43 -5.22
N GLN A 118 14.06 -6.22 -5.30
CA GLN A 118 14.79 -5.60 -4.21
C GLN A 118 13.88 -5.16 -3.05
N SER A 119 12.56 -5.14 -3.17
CA SER A 119 11.64 -4.84 -2.06
C SER A 119 11.02 -6.08 -1.41
N TYR A 120 11.40 -7.28 -1.86
CA TYR A 120 10.90 -8.55 -1.32
C TYR A 120 11.50 -8.85 0.07
N ASP A 121 10.91 -8.27 1.11
CA ASP A 121 11.35 -8.31 2.50
C ASP A 121 10.24 -8.81 3.44
N ALA A 122 10.57 -9.76 4.31
CA ALA A 122 9.62 -10.41 5.20
C ALA A 122 8.95 -9.44 6.19
N ARG A 123 9.63 -8.36 6.60
CA ARG A 123 9.07 -7.35 7.52
C ARG A 123 8.02 -6.49 6.83
N LEU A 124 8.24 -6.19 5.55
CA LEU A 124 7.26 -5.48 4.72
C LEU A 124 6.06 -6.38 4.46
N TRP A 125 6.29 -7.66 4.14
CA TRP A 125 5.20 -8.62 3.91
C TRP A 125 4.33 -8.80 5.16
N GLN A 126 4.92 -8.95 6.35
CA GLN A 126 4.16 -8.98 7.61
C GLN A 126 3.30 -7.72 7.81
N ALA A 127 3.80 -6.55 7.41
CA ALA A 127 3.04 -5.31 7.52
C ALA A 127 1.89 -5.26 6.51
N ALA A 128 2.12 -5.68 5.25
CA ALA A 128 1.07 -5.85 4.24
C ALA A 128 -0.01 -6.84 4.71
N TYR A 129 0.40 -7.97 5.30
CA TYR A 129 -0.49 -8.97 5.89
C TYR A 129 -1.38 -8.35 6.98
N ALA A 130 -0.82 -7.51 7.87
CA ALA A 130 -1.57 -6.84 8.91
C ALA A 130 -2.54 -5.77 8.37
N VAL A 131 -2.16 -5.04 7.31
CA VAL A 131 -3.02 -4.05 6.64
C VAL A 131 -4.20 -4.71 5.92
N ASN A 132 -3.95 -5.84 5.26
CA ASN A 132 -4.94 -6.53 4.44
C ASN A 132 -5.77 -7.56 5.24
N GLY A 133 -5.40 -7.88 6.48
CA GLY A 133 -6.04 -8.94 7.26
C GLY A 133 -5.72 -10.35 6.76
N GLY A 134 -4.59 -10.51 6.07
CA GLY A 134 -4.22 -11.66 5.25
C GLY A 134 -3.51 -11.20 3.98
N CYS A 135 -2.42 -11.86 3.58
CA CYS A 135 -1.74 -11.53 2.33
C CYS A 135 -0.88 -12.68 1.83
N SER A 136 -1.31 -13.34 0.74
CA SER A 136 -0.50 -14.30 -0.01
C SER A 136 0.73 -13.63 -0.64
N ASP A 137 1.55 -14.43 -1.32
CA ASP A 137 2.64 -13.95 -2.16
C ASP A 137 2.15 -13.06 -3.31
N ASP A 138 1.06 -13.43 -3.99
CA ASP A 138 0.42 -12.60 -5.02
C ASP A 138 -0.07 -11.26 -4.45
N CYS A 139 -0.80 -11.29 -3.33
CA CYS A 139 -1.21 -10.08 -2.61
C CYS A 139 0.00 -9.21 -2.27
N PHE A 140 1.13 -9.82 -1.87
CA PHE A 140 2.32 -9.07 -1.52
C PHE A 140 3.06 -8.50 -2.73
N GLU A 141 2.97 -9.14 -3.89
CA GLU A 141 3.40 -8.56 -5.17
C GLU A 141 2.59 -7.33 -5.52
N TYR A 142 1.26 -7.44 -5.51
CA TYR A 142 0.37 -6.33 -5.81
C TYR A 142 0.53 -5.19 -4.80
N PHE A 143 0.64 -5.50 -3.51
CA PHE A 143 0.91 -4.51 -2.47
C PHE A 143 2.20 -3.73 -2.72
N ARG A 144 3.29 -4.40 -3.13
CA ARG A 144 4.56 -3.71 -3.47
C ARG A 144 4.40 -2.84 -4.71
N GLY A 145 3.64 -3.30 -5.71
CA GLY A 145 3.26 -2.50 -6.87
C GLY A 145 2.52 -1.22 -6.47
N TRP A 146 1.45 -1.34 -5.67
CA TRP A 146 0.75 -0.20 -5.09
C TRP A 146 1.66 0.72 -4.29
N LEU A 147 2.55 0.18 -3.46
CA LEU A 147 3.45 0.98 -2.65
C LEU A 147 4.39 1.82 -3.54
N MET A 148 4.82 1.30 -4.69
CA MET A 148 5.59 2.09 -5.66
C MET A 148 4.78 3.24 -6.24
N THR A 149 3.51 3.03 -6.55
CA THR A 149 2.67 4.11 -7.10
C THR A 149 2.42 5.25 -6.12
N GLN A 150 2.70 5.03 -4.81
CA GLN A 150 2.69 6.09 -3.80
C GLN A 150 3.86 7.07 -3.92
N GLY A 151 4.87 6.76 -4.75
CA GLY A 151 6.03 7.61 -5.00
C GLY A 151 7.30 7.17 -4.27
N ARG A 152 8.43 7.70 -4.73
CA ARG A 152 9.79 7.34 -4.28
C ARG A 152 9.92 7.35 -2.76
N ASP A 153 9.64 8.51 -2.15
CA ASP A 153 9.95 8.71 -0.74
C ASP A 153 9.08 7.82 0.16
N LYS A 154 7.78 7.70 -0.15
CA LYS A 154 6.88 6.79 0.59
C LYS A 154 7.31 5.34 0.45
N PHE A 155 7.69 4.91 -0.76
CA PHE A 155 8.18 3.56 -1.00
C PHE A 155 9.40 3.27 -0.12
N TYR A 156 10.46 4.07 -0.24
CA TYR A 156 11.70 3.88 0.51
C TYR A 156 11.53 3.98 2.03
N TRP A 157 10.81 4.99 2.51
CA TRP A 157 10.53 5.13 3.93
C TRP A 157 9.77 3.93 4.48
N THR A 158 8.80 3.40 3.72
CA THR A 158 8.01 2.23 4.14
C THR A 158 8.84 0.95 4.13
N LEU A 159 9.75 0.77 3.17
CA LEU A 159 10.70 -0.37 3.20
C LEU A 159 11.55 -0.35 4.47
N ARG A 160 12.01 0.84 4.89
CA ARG A 160 12.81 1.01 6.11
C ARG A 160 11.98 0.91 7.38
N HIS A 161 10.76 1.44 7.36
CA HIS A 161 9.85 1.53 8.49
C HIS A 161 8.42 1.11 8.08
N PRO A 162 8.12 -0.21 8.03
CA PRO A 162 6.81 -0.70 7.58
C PRO A 162 5.61 -0.17 8.39
N ARG A 163 5.85 0.25 9.65
CA ARG A 163 4.83 0.88 10.52
C ARG A 163 4.25 2.18 9.95
N LEU A 164 4.92 2.83 9.00
CA LEU A 164 4.41 4.03 8.32
C LEU A 164 3.09 3.77 7.59
N LEU A 165 2.78 2.51 7.26
CA LEU A 165 1.50 2.12 6.70
C LEU A 165 0.31 2.50 7.58
N LEU A 166 0.48 2.71 8.88
CA LEU A 166 -0.59 3.24 9.73
C LEU A 166 -1.12 4.58 9.21
N LEU A 167 -0.22 5.40 8.68
CA LEU A 167 -0.52 6.72 8.14
C LEU A 167 -0.80 6.66 6.64
N THR A 168 -0.05 5.87 5.88
CA THR A 168 -0.07 5.90 4.41
C THR A 168 -0.74 4.71 3.75
N GLY A 169 -0.85 3.58 4.44
CA GLY A 169 -1.39 2.31 3.95
C GLY A 169 -2.87 2.40 3.60
N ARG A 170 -3.34 1.52 2.72
CA ARG A 170 -4.76 1.17 2.51
C ARG A 170 -4.82 -0.35 2.28
N SER A 171 -6.00 -0.97 2.38
CA SER A 171 -6.13 -2.39 2.08
C SER A 171 -6.27 -2.63 0.57
N GLU A 172 -5.71 -3.74 0.10
CA GLU A 172 -5.83 -4.20 -1.28
C GLU A 172 -7.29 -4.45 -1.65
N PHE A 173 -8.04 -5.12 -0.77
CA PHE A 173 -9.46 -5.41 -0.96
C PHE A 173 -10.30 -4.15 -1.26
N ALA A 174 -9.87 -2.99 -0.75
CA ALA A 174 -10.54 -1.72 -0.99
C ALA A 174 -10.11 -1.01 -2.28
N GLN A 175 -8.99 -1.38 -2.90
CA GLN A 175 -8.34 -0.58 -3.95
C GLN A 175 -7.95 -1.36 -5.21
N GLY A 176 -7.78 -2.68 -5.15
CA GLY A 176 -7.38 -3.57 -6.23
C GLY A 176 -5.99 -3.24 -6.77
N TYR A 177 -4.92 -3.81 -6.19
CA TYR A 177 -3.53 -3.40 -6.44
C TYR A 177 -2.84 -4.04 -7.66
N GLU A 178 -3.54 -4.82 -8.46
CA GLU A 178 -2.98 -5.56 -9.60
C GLU A 178 -2.70 -4.67 -10.84
N GLY A 179 -1.66 -5.01 -11.61
CA GLY A 179 -1.53 -4.56 -13.00
C GLY A 179 -0.42 -3.56 -13.30
N LEU A 180 0.32 -3.06 -12.32
CA LEU A 180 1.46 -2.14 -12.55
C LEU A 180 2.54 -2.78 -13.43
N GLU A 181 2.80 -4.06 -13.21
CA GLU A 181 3.74 -4.91 -13.94
C GLU A 181 3.37 -5.11 -15.42
N HIS A 182 2.13 -4.82 -15.81
CA HIS A 182 1.66 -5.01 -17.19
C HIS A 182 1.66 -3.72 -18.01
N VAL A 183 1.76 -2.55 -17.39
CA VAL A 183 1.53 -1.26 -18.05
C VAL A 183 2.54 -1.01 -19.18
N ALA A 184 3.82 -1.26 -18.93
CA ALA A 184 4.88 -1.08 -19.94
C ALA A 184 4.84 -2.14 -21.04
N ALA A 185 4.57 -3.40 -20.69
CA ALA A 185 4.43 -4.50 -21.63
C ALA A 185 3.27 -4.26 -22.62
N ALA A 186 2.15 -3.72 -22.14
CA ALA A 186 1.01 -3.37 -22.97
C ALA A 186 1.35 -2.27 -24.00
N GLN A 187 2.05 -1.21 -23.58
CA GLN A 187 2.47 -0.15 -24.50
C GLN A 187 3.53 -0.62 -25.49
N TYR A 188 4.44 -1.49 -25.05
CA TYR A 188 5.42 -2.11 -25.94
C TYR A 188 4.73 -2.94 -27.03
N TRP A 189 3.76 -3.78 -26.67
CA TRP A 189 3.00 -4.58 -27.63
C TRP A 189 2.35 -3.69 -28.69
N ARG A 190 1.67 -2.62 -28.27
CA ARG A 190 1.00 -1.67 -29.17
C ARG A 190 1.97 -1.02 -30.16
N LYS A 191 3.20 -0.69 -29.73
CA LYS A 191 4.22 -0.06 -30.60
C LYS A 191 4.98 -1.05 -31.47
N ALA A 192 5.38 -2.18 -30.91
CA ALA A 192 6.27 -3.14 -31.57
C ALA A 192 5.52 -4.22 -32.38
N GLY A 193 4.20 -4.35 -32.17
CA GLY A 193 3.37 -5.40 -32.78
C GLY A 193 3.71 -6.82 -32.31
N ARG A 194 4.43 -6.96 -31.18
CA ARG A 194 4.89 -8.24 -30.64
C ARG A 194 5.11 -8.17 -29.13
N ARG A 195 5.18 -9.34 -28.48
CA ARG A 195 5.44 -9.44 -27.03
C ARG A 195 6.77 -8.80 -26.66
N MET A 196 6.79 -8.09 -25.53
CA MET A 196 8.04 -7.66 -24.92
C MET A 196 8.90 -8.91 -24.64
N PRO A 197 10.18 -8.93 -25.05
CA PRO A 197 11.09 -9.99 -24.65
C PRO A 197 11.18 -10.03 -23.13
N ALA A 198 11.03 -11.22 -22.54
CA ALA A 198 11.17 -11.40 -21.10
C ALA A 198 12.56 -10.94 -20.66
N ALA A 199 12.64 -10.28 -19.51
CA ALA A 199 13.92 -10.04 -18.88
C ALA A 199 14.41 -11.36 -18.27
N GLU A 200 15.67 -11.72 -18.54
CA GLU A 200 16.34 -12.68 -17.67
C GLU A 200 16.36 -12.08 -16.26
N SER A 201 15.78 -12.80 -15.31
CA SER A 201 15.67 -12.32 -13.94
C SER A 201 16.03 -13.43 -12.98
N ALA A 202 16.84 -13.08 -11.98
CA ALA A 202 17.04 -13.93 -10.82
C ALA A 202 15.69 -14.13 -10.10
N PRO A 203 15.47 -15.30 -9.48
CA PRO A 203 14.28 -15.54 -8.68
C PRO A 203 14.18 -14.53 -7.54
N TYR A 204 12.96 -14.27 -7.08
CA TYR A 204 12.73 -13.50 -5.87
C TYR A 204 13.34 -14.23 -4.67
N GLN A 205 14.22 -13.55 -3.93
CA GLN A 205 14.80 -14.08 -2.70
C GLN A 205 14.27 -13.27 -1.52
N LEU A 206 13.49 -13.92 -0.64
CA LEU A 206 12.91 -13.26 0.51
C LEU A 206 14.02 -12.79 1.45
N LYS A 207 14.02 -11.49 1.76
CA LYS A 207 14.94 -10.93 2.74
C LYS A 207 14.38 -11.12 4.14
N GLY A 208 15.16 -11.81 4.97
CA GLY A 208 14.73 -12.24 6.31
C GLY A 208 14.00 -13.59 6.27
N PRO A 209 13.73 -14.17 7.45
CA PRO A 209 13.06 -15.46 7.54
C PRO A 209 11.60 -15.35 7.11
N MET A 210 11.08 -16.43 6.52
CA MET A 210 9.64 -16.61 6.39
C MET A 210 9.01 -16.53 7.78
N PHE A 211 7.83 -15.92 7.87
CA PHE A 211 7.14 -15.68 9.12
C PHE A 211 5.91 -16.58 9.25
N ASP A 212 5.52 -16.86 10.49
CA ASP A 212 4.21 -17.42 10.77
C ASP A 212 3.15 -16.33 10.57
N GLU A 213 2.18 -16.60 9.70
CA GLU A 213 1.06 -15.70 9.40
C GLU A 213 0.29 -15.26 10.65
N ARG A 214 0.10 -16.16 11.63
CA ARG A 214 -0.56 -15.81 12.89
C ARG A 214 0.27 -14.85 13.72
N ALA A 215 1.60 -14.98 13.66
CA ALA A 215 2.52 -14.07 14.33
C ALA A 215 2.69 -12.74 13.58
N ALA A 216 2.49 -12.71 12.25
CA ALA A 216 2.56 -11.51 11.43
C ALA A 216 1.59 -10.44 11.92
N LEU A 217 0.35 -10.87 12.23
CA LEU A 217 -0.69 -10.02 12.78
C LEU A 217 -0.21 -9.35 14.08
N LEU A 218 0.45 -10.08 14.97
CA LEU A 218 0.89 -9.56 16.28
C LEU A 218 2.12 -8.64 16.20
N ARG A 219 2.85 -8.63 15.08
CA ARG A 219 4.03 -7.77 14.93
C ARG A 219 3.67 -6.30 14.68
N TYR A 220 2.54 -6.07 13.99
CA TYR A 220 2.04 -4.74 13.63
C TYR A 220 0.55 -4.60 14.00
N PRO A 221 0.17 -4.76 15.27
CA PRO A 221 -1.22 -4.75 15.70
C PRO A 221 -1.92 -3.42 15.42
N GLU A 222 -1.17 -2.31 15.38
CA GLU A 222 -1.72 -1.00 15.02
C GLU A 222 -2.28 -0.94 13.59
N LEU A 223 -1.76 -1.76 12.67
CA LEU A 223 -2.19 -1.77 11.27
C LEU A 223 -3.55 -2.45 11.08
N TRP A 224 -4.06 -3.18 12.07
CA TRP A 224 -5.38 -3.83 12.02
C TRP A 224 -6.53 -2.83 11.97
N LEU A 225 -6.27 -1.57 12.36
CA LEU A 225 -7.22 -0.48 12.21
C LEU A 225 -7.53 -0.19 10.72
N LEU A 226 -6.78 -0.77 9.79
CA LEU A 226 -6.88 -0.52 8.34
C LEU A 226 -7.57 -1.62 7.55
N VAL A 227 -7.95 -2.73 8.21
CA VAL A 227 -8.57 -3.91 7.56
C VAL A 227 -10.00 -3.63 7.09
N TRP A 228 -10.61 -2.54 7.56
CA TRP A 228 -12.05 -2.20 7.41
C TRP A 228 -12.31 -1.07 6.42
#